data_AF-U9ULY9-F1
#
_entry.id   AF-U9ULY9-F1
#
_cell.length_a   1.000
_cell.length_b   1.000
_cell.length_c   1.000
_cell.angle_alpha   90.00
_cell.angle_beta   90.00
_cell.angle_gamma   90.00
#
_symmetry.space_group_name_H-M   'P 1'
#
loop_
_entity.id
_entity.type
_entity.pdbx_description
1 polymer ?
#
loop_
_entity_poly.entity_id
_entity_poly.type
_entity_poly.pdbx_seq_one_letter_code
_entity_poly.pdbx_strand_id
1 'polypeptide(L)'
;ESNVKEIHAHSNILCTRSKYFRTAFSNGWAIKKDGKFVFRKPNISPHLFDIILSGNIELKNLHGPDILNLLIAVDELNIQQLISHIQAYLIKYRTELLHQNPFCILEIVYQHETFTNLRDFCLEKICEDPKILFNSDKFVNLQAPLLELFLKRNDLFMDEIEVWESLLKWCLAQLIMENDPTKWNKDDMTRIERSLHKFIPLIRFYDIGPTDFFYKVYNYKDILPQDLIHDLLEFHVVPNMKPKINVPPPRKRILNLNLDSNIIQLNHIPLFASWIDRKESSYYNNKNIPYDFKLLYNSDRDGFNAESFHKN
;
A
#
# COMPACT_ATOMS: atom_id res chain seq x y z
N GLU A 1 35.48 7.17 -20.24
CA GLU A 1 35.10 7.82 -18.96
C GLU A 1 34.18 8.99 -19.27
N SER A 2 32.86 8.94 -19.01
CA SER A 2 31.95 10.03 -19.48
C SER A 2 30.81 10.46 -18.55
N ASN A 3 30.80 10.08 -17.26
CA ASN A 3 29.68 10.37 -16.36
C ASN A 3 29.98 11.38 -15.25
N VAL A 4 31.12 12.09 -15.32
CA VAL A 4 31.49 13.10 -14.31
C VAL A 4 31.34 14.49 -14.92
N LYS A 5 30.42 15.30 -14.35
CA LYS A 5 30.23 16.71 -14.68
C LYS A 5 30.68 17.56 -13.51
N GLU A 6 31.48 18.59 -13.78
CA GLU A 6 31.82 19.61 -12.78
C GLU A 6 30.80 20.76 -12.86
N ILE A 7 30.28 21.17 -11.69
CA ILE A 7 29.27 22.24 -11.58
C ILE A 7 29.74 23.23 -10.54
N HIS A 8 29.74 24.52 -10.90
CA HIS A 8 30.13 25.61 -10.01
C HIS A 8 28.90 26.34 -9.49
N ALA A 9 28.83 26.53 -8.17
CA ALA A 9 27.72 27.20 -7.50
C ALA A 9 28.22 27.97 -6.27
N HIS A 10 27.41 28.94 -5.81
CA HIS A 10 27.74 29.77 -4.66
C HIS A 10 27.34 29.08 -3.35
N SER A 11 28.31 28.85 -2.46
CA SER A 11 28.10 28.11 -1.20
C SER A 11 27.11 28.79 -0.26
N ASN A 12 27.07 30.11 -0.20
CA ASN A 12 26.12 30.88 0.60
C ASN A 12 24.66 30.63 0.18
N ILE A 13 24.39 30.57 -1.13
CA ILE A 13 23.05 30.27 -1.66
C ILE A 13 22.65 28.84 -1.27
N LEU A 14 23.55 27.87 -1.48
CA LEU A 14 23.31 26.46 -1.14
C LEU A 14 23.05 26.27 0.36
N CYS A 15 23.87 26.87 1.22
CA CYS A 15 23.69 26.83 2.68
C CYS A 15 22.37 27.44 3.15
N THR A 16 21.83 28.40 2.39
CA THR A 16 20.56 29.05 2.73
C THR A 16 19.37 28.14 2.42
N ARG A 17 19.45 27.37 1.31
CA ARG A 17 18.35 26.55 0.81
C ARG A 17 18.37 25.09 1.26
N SER A 18 19.51 24.60 1.75
CA SER A 18 19.69 23.19 2.13
C SER A 18 20.47 23.08 3.43
N LYS A 19 19.89 22.34 4.39
CA LYS A 19 20.59 21.97 5.63
C LYS A 19 21.78 21.07 5.33
N TYR A 20 21.67 20.20 4.31
CA TYR A 20 22.76 19.34 3.87
C TYR A 20 24.01 20.14 3.51
N PHE A 21 23.89 21.15 2.63
CA PHE A 21 25.03 21.97 2.24
C PHE A 21 25.58 22.82 3.39
N ARG A 22 24.69 23.33 4.26
CA ARG A 22 25.10 24.05 5.47
C ARG A 22 26.01 23.20 6.35
N THR A 23 25.62 21.96 6.61
CA THR A 23 26.41 20.99 7.39
C THR A 23 27.67 20.57 6.64
N ALA A 24 27.58 20.26 5.35
CA ALA A 24 28.71 19.78 4.55
C ALA A 24 29.85 20.81 4.48
N PHE A 25 29.51 22.10 4.41
CA PHE A 25 30.50 23.18 4.34
C PHE A 25 30.97 23.68 5.73
N SER A 26 30.27 23.36 6.82
CA SER A 26 30.72 23.67 8.19
C SER A 26 31.56 22.56 8.83
N ASN A 27 31.26 21.30 8.54
CA ASN A 27 31.80 20.14 9.27
C ASN A 27 33.03 19.50 8.60
N GLY A 28 33.67 20.20 7.66
CA GLY A 28 34.87 19.71 6.96
C GLY A 28 34.64 18.51 6.04
N TRP A 29 33.38 18.19 5.68
CA TRP A 29 33.07 17.10 4.74
C TRP A 29 33.54 17.43 3.32
N ALA A 30 33.44 18.71 2.92
CA ALA A 30 33.95 19.19 1.66
C ALA A 30 35.44 19.54 1.76
N ILE A 31 36.23 19.16 0.76
CA ILE A 31 37.64 19.51 0.66
C ILE A 31 37.72 20.97 0.20
N LYS A 32 38.48 21.81 0.92
CA LYS A 32 38.74 23.18 0.47
C LYS A 32 40.01 23.21 -0.38
N LYS A 33 39.89 23.61 -1.65
CA LYS A 33 41.01 23.83 -2.58
C LYS A 33 40.87 25.21 -3.21
N ASP A 34 41.92 26.02 -3.16
CA ASP A 34 41.96 27.36 -3.76
C ASP A 34 40.78 28.25 -3.36
N GLY A 35 40.41 28.21 -2.07
CA GLY A 35 39.27 28.98 -1.54
C GLY A 35 37.88 28.43 -1.88
N LYS A 36 37.79 27.37 -2.70
CA LYS A 36 36.53 26.73 -3.11
C LYS A 36 36.29 25.43 -2.35
N PHE A 37 35.03 25.14 -2.04
CA PHE A 37 34.62 23.83 -1.54
C PHE A 37 34.46 22.86 -2.70
N VAL A 38 35.07 21.69 -2.59
CA VAL A 38 35.00 20.60 -3.56
C VAL A 38 34.43 19.37 -2.86
N PHE A 39 33.32 18.85 -3.36
CA PHE A 39 32.70 17.61 -2.88
C PHE A 39 32.15 16.82 -4.06
N ARG A 40 32.00 15.50 -3.87
CA ARG A 40 31.52 14.57 -4.90
C ARG A 40 30.13 14.05 -4.53
N LYS A 41 29.22 14.00 -5.51
CA LYS A 41 27.90 13.39 -5.38
C LYS A 41 27.70 12.30 -6.43
N PRO A 42 28.13 11.06 -6.15
CA PRO A 42 28.00 9.96 -7.10
C PRO A 42 26.56 9.48 -7.26
N ASN A 43 25.68 9.74 -6.28
CA ASN A 43 24.31 9.22 -6.24
C ASN A 43 23.30 10.09 -7.00
N ILE A 44 23.70 11.26 -7.48
CA ILE A 44 22.81 12.20 -8.18
C ILE A 44 23.36 12.40 -9.60
N SER A 45 22.51 12.18 -10.60
CA SER A 45 22.94 12.41 -11.98
C SER A 45 23.22 13.90 -12.23
N PRO A 46 24.20 14.24 -13.09
CA PRO A 46 24.51 15.63 -13.41
C PRO A 46 23.30 16.46 -13.83
N HIS A 47 22.42 15.87 -14.64
CA HIS A 47 21.21 16.51 -15.14
C HIS A 47 20.23 16.89 -14.01
N LEU A 48 19.95 15.96 -13.08
CA LEU A 48 19.06 16.24 -11.95
C LEU A 48 19.70 17.26 -10.99
N PHE A 49 21.01 17.20 -10.81
CA PHE A 49 21.72 18.17 -9.97
C PHE A 49 21.63 19.59 -10.55
N ASP A 50 21.78 19.75 -11.87
CA ASP A 50 21.58 21.06 -12.54
C ASP A 50 20.15 21.59 -12.33
N ILE A 51 19.13 20.73 -12.44
CA ILE A 51 17.73 21.09 -12.19
C ILE A 51 17.54 21.60 -10.75
N ILE A 52 18.13 20.92 -9.76
CA ILE A 52 18.05 21.33 -8.36
C ILE A 52 18.73 22.70 -8.15
N LEU A 53 19.89 22.91 -8.79
CA LEU A 53 20.66 24.15 -8.66
C LEU A 53 20.05 25.35 -9.38
N SER A 54 19.33 25.13 -10.48
CA SER A 54 18.69 26.20 -11.24
C SER A 54 17.60 26.93 -10.44
N GLY A 55 17.00 26.24 -9.46
CA GLY A 55 15.92 26.77 -8.62
C GLY A 55 14.56 26.89 -9.32
N ASN A 56 14.49 26.70 -10.64
CA ASN A 56 13.27 26.71 -11.44
C ASN A 56 13.02 25.30 -11.99
N ILE A 57 12.15 24.55 -11.30
CA ILE A 57 11.91 23.14 -11.60
C ILE A 57 10.58 22.99 -12.34
N GLU A 58 10.65 22.76 -13.64
CA GLU A 58 9.48 22.45 -14.46
C GLU A 58 9.23 20.94 -14.51
N LEU A 59 8.52 20.40 -13.52
CA LEU A 59 8.23 18.96 -13.39
C LEU A 59 7.47 18.37 -14.60
N LYS A 60 6.71 19.20 -15.32
CA LYS A 60 5.97 18.81 -16.54
C LYS A 60 6.85 18.30 -17.68
N ASN A 61 8.11 18.75 -17.74
CA ASN A 61 9.04 18.38 -18.82
C ASN A 61 9.83 17.11 -18.49
N LEU A 62 9.67 16.55 -17.28
CA LEU A 62 10.38 15.37 -16.83
C LEU A 62 9.54 14.10 -17.03
N HIS A 63 10.20 13.00 -17.37
CA HIS A 63 9.58 11.69 -17.38
C HIS A 63 9.36 11.19 -15.94
N GLY A 64 8.36 10.33 -15.74
CA GLY A 64 7.99 9.85 -14.40
C GLY A 64 9.15 9.30 -13.55
N PRO A 65 10.00 8.39 -14.09
CA PRO A 65 11.18 7.91 -13.38
C PRO A 65 12.17 9.01 -13.00
N ASP A 66 12.34 10.03 -13.84
CA ASP A 66 13.23 11.16 -13.54
C ASP A 66 12.68 12.01 -12.40
N ILE A 67 11.36 12.15 -12.28
CA ILE A 67 10.72 12.86 -11.17
C ILE A 67 10.92 12.10 -9.85
N LEU A 68 10.85 10.77 -9.89
CA LEU A 68 11.12 9.94 -8.70
C LEU A 68 12.60 10.02 -8.29
N ASN A 69 13.52 9.94 -9.25
CA ASN A 69 14.95 10.14 -9.00
C ASN A 69 15.26 11.55 -8.48
N LEU A 70 14.55 12.57 -8.98
CA LEU A 70 14.63 13.93 -8.47
C LEU A 70 14.17 13.99 -7.01
N LEU A 71 13.06 13.34 -6.67
CA LEU A 71 12.56 13.28 -5.29
C LEU A 71 13.60 12.66 -4.33
N ILE A 72 14.24 11.56 -4.74
CA ILE A 72 15.33 10.91 -3.98
C ILE A 72 16.53 11.85 -3.81
N ALA A 73 16.96 12.52 -4.89
CA ALA A 73 18.09 13.45 -4.84
C ALA A 73 17.82 14.65 -3.92
N VAL A 74 16.58 15.17 -3.94
CA VAL A 74 16.15 16.30 -3.12
C VAL A 74 16.04 15.91 -1.64
N ASP A 75 15.67 14.66 -1.34
CA ASP A 75 15.71 14.09 0.00
C ASP A 75 17.14 13.98 0.53
N GLU A 76 18.06 13.44 -0.28
CA GLU A 76 19.48 13.35 0.07
C GLU A 76 20.10 14.73 0.36
N LEU A 77 19.64 15.77 -0.35
CA LEU A 77 20.05 17.16 -0.13
C LEU A 77 19.22 17.90 0.93
N ASN A 78 18.26 17.23 1.57
CA ASN A 78 17.43 17.75 2.64
C ASN A 78 16.77 19.11 2.30
N ILE A 79 16.10 19.19 1.15
CA ILE A 79 15.39 20.39 0.66
C ILE A 79 13.88 20.18 0.82
N GLN A 80 13.39 20.30 2.06
CA GLN A 80 12.04 19.91 2.47
C GLN A 80 10.90 20.53 1.63
N GLN A 81 10.99 21.82 1.27
CA GLN A 81 9.95 22.47 0.45
C GLN A 81 9.77 21.80 -0.91
N LEU A 82 10.87 21.34 -1.51
CA LEU A 82 10.85 20.70 -2.81
C LEU A 82 10.40 19.24 -2.70
N ILE A 83 10.74 18.54 -1.61
CA ILE A 83 10.19 17.22 -1.29
C ILE A 83 8.66 17.26 -1.26
N SER A 84 8.08 18.22 -0.53
CA SER A 84 6.62 18.38 -0.45
C SER A 84 6.00 18.72 -1.81
N HIS A 85 6.63 19.61 -2.58
CA HIS A 85 6.13 20.01 -3.90
C HIS A 85 6.12 18.85 -4.91
N ILE A 86 7.22 18.09 -4.98
CA ILE A 86 7.33 16.95 -5.91
C ILE A 86 6.35 15.84 -5.54
N GLN A 87 6.20 15.53 -4.25
CA GLN A 87 5.20 14.55 -3.79
C GLN A 87 3.78 14.95 -4.22
N ALA A 88 3.39 16.21 -3.98
CA ALA A 88 2.08 16.71 -4.39
C ALA A 88 1.87 16.63 -5.91
N TYR A 89 2.91 16.91 -6.70
CA TYR A 89 2.86 16.78 -8.15
C TYR A 89 2.68 15.32 -8.60
N LEU A 90 3.45 14.39 -8.03
CA LEU A 90 3.36 12.96 -8.36
C LEU A 90 1.96 12.41 -8.07
N ILE A 91 1.41 12.73 -6.89
CA ILE A 91 0.06 12.32 -6.47
C ILE A 91 -1.01 12.89 -7.41
N LYS A 92 -0.87 14.16 -7.82
CA LYS A 92 -1.91 14.83 -8.61
C LYS A 92 -1.90 14.46 -10.10
N TYR A 93 -0.72 14.26 -10.68
CA TYR A 93 -0.56 14.19 -12.13
C TYR A 93 0.09 12.91 -12.65
N ARG A 94 0.63 12.05 -11.77
CA ARG A 94 1.41 10.86 -12.16
C ARG A 94 1.00 9.59 -11.40
N THR A 95 -0.29 9.46 -11.09
CA THR A 95 -0.86 8.28 -10.42
C THR A 95 -0.63 6.98 -11.20
N GLU A 96 -0.54 7.08 -12.53
CA GLU A 96 -0.21 6.00 -13.47
C GLU A 96 1.11 5.28 -13.16
N LEU A 97 2.08 5.95 -12.53
CA LEU A 97 3.38 5.35 -12.19
C LEU A 97 3.21 4.16 -11.24
N LEU A 98 2.26 4.25 -10.32
CA LEU A 98 1.98 3.17 -9.36
C LEU A 98 1.50 1.91 -10.08
N HIS A 99 0.71 2.04 -11.14
CA HIS A 99 0.25 0.89 -11.93
C HIS A 99 1.37 0.27 -12.77
N GLN A 100 2.32 1.09 -13.23
CA GLN A 100 3.44 0.61 -14.05
C GLN A 100 4.46 -0.19 -13.23
N ASN A 101 4.75 0.24 -12.00
CA ASN A 101 5.74 -0.43 -11.15
C ASN A 101 5.47 -0.25 -9.65
N PRO A 102 4.43 -0.91 -9.10
CA PRO A 102 3.98 -0.69 -7.73
C PRO A 102 5.04 -1.07 -6.69
N PHE A 103 5.78 -2.16 -6.93
CA PHE A 103 6.83 -2.66 -6.04
C PHE A 103 7.98 -1.67 -5.87
N CYS A 104 8.53 -1.19 -6.98
CA CYS A 104 9.67 -0.27 -6.93
C CYS A 104 9.30 1.04 -6.23
N ILE A 105 8.11 1.58 -6.53
CA ILE A 105 7.63 2.81 -5.89
C ILE A 105 7.42 2.58 -4.39
N LEU A 106 6.76 1.49 -4.00
CA LEU A 106 6.55 1.16 -2.59
C LEU A 106 7.85 1.00 -1.81
N GLU A 107 8.83 0.31 -2.37
CA GLU A 107 10.14 0.15 -1.72
C GLU A 107 10.83 1.49 -1.53
N ILE A 108 10.83 2.35 -2.56
CA ILE A 108 11.41 3.69 -2.49
C ILE A 108 10.69 4.53 -1.41
N VAL A 109 9.37 4.64 -1.46
CA VAL A 109 8.63 5.49 -0.49
C VAL A 109 8.69 4.95 0.94
N TYR A 110 8.91 3.65 1.11
CA TYR A 110 9.09 3.05 2.43
C TYR A 110 10.50 3.32 2.99
N GLN A 111 11.53 3.32 2.15
CA GLN A 111 12.92 3.60 2.58
C GLN A 111 13.16 5.07 2.97
N HIS A 112 12.36 6.00 2.44
CA HIS A 112 12.52 7.43 2.66
C HIS A 112 11.46 7.98 3.64
N GLU A 113 11.87 8.28 4.88
CA GLU A 113 10.96 8.72 5.95
C GLU A 113 10.20 10.02 5.64
N THR A 114 10.76 10.89 4.79
CA THR A 114 10.17 12.17 4.40
C THR A 114 9.06 12.03 3.35
N PHE A 115 8.90 10.85 2.73
CA PHE A 115 7.94 10.62 1.66
C PHE A 115 6.55 10.23 2.17
N THR A 116 6.13 10.79 3.31
CA THR A 116 4.90 10.40 4.01
C THR A 116 3.66 10.51 3.12
N ASN A 117 3.48 11.63 2.40
CA ASN A 117 2.29 11.87 1.59
C ASN A 117 2.20 10.88 0.42
N LEU A 118 3.33 10.63 -0.24
CA LEU A 118 3.38 9.69 -1.35
C LEU A 118 3.22 8.25 -0.87
N ARG A 119 3.83 7.91 0.27
CA ARG A 119 3.67 6.61 0.91
C ARG A 119 2.21 6.35 1.27
N ASP A 120 1.55 7.28 1.95
CA ASP A 120 0.15 7.13 2.37
C ASP A 120 -0.76 6.98 1.14
N PHE A 121 -0.54 7.80 0.10
CA PHE A 121 -1.24 7.66 -1.18
C PHE A 121 -1.04 6.29 -1.83
N CYS A 122 0.20 5.78 -1.89
CA CYS A 122 0.48 4.47 -2.47
C CYS A 122 -0.20 3.33 -1.69
N LEU A 123 -0.19 3.41 -0.35
CA LEU A 123 -0.83 2.42 0.51
C LEU A 123 -2.34 2.42 0.33
N GLU A 124 -2.97 3.61 0.31
CA GLU A 124 -4.40 3.76 0.05
C GLU A 124 -4.78 3.14 -1.30
N LYS A 125 -4.05 3.49 -2.38
CA LYS A 125 -4.35 2.98 -3.72
C LYS A 125 -4.23 1.46 -3.83
N ILE A 126 -3.25 0.86 -3.17
CA ILE A 126 -3.12 -0.60 -3.16
C ILE A 126 -4.18 -1.25 -2.28
N CYS A 127 -4.58 -0.62 -1.19
CA CYS A 127 -5.69 -1.10 -0.40
C CYS A 127 -7.03 -1.02 -1.15
N GLU A 128 -7.23 -0.01 -1.99
CA GLU A 128 -8.39 0.11 -2.89
C GLU A 128 -8.41 -0.96 -4.00
N ASP A 129 -7.25 -1.26 -4.61
CA ASP A 129 -7.11 -2.34 -5.61
C ASP A 129 -5.91 -3.25 -5.30
N PRO A 130 -6.08 -4.23 -4.39
CA PRO A 130 -4.97 -5.09 -3.95
C PRO A 130 -4.38 -5.94 -5.07
N LYS A 131 -5.12 -6.16 -6.17
CA LYS A 131 -4.67 -6.97 -7.30
C LYS A 131 -3.42 -6.38 -7.96
N ILE A 132 -3.23 -5.05 -7.88
CA ILE A 132 -2.02 -4.36 -8.36
C ILE A 132 -0.75 -4.97 -7.76
N LEU A 133 -0.81 -5.35 -6.48
CA LEU A 133 0.33 -5.88 -5.74
C LEU A 133 0.26 -7.40 -5.57
N PHE A 134 -0.84 -7.91 -5.02
CA PHE A 134 -0.96 -9.30 -4.56
C PHE A 134 -1.03 -10.32 -5.70
N ASN A 135 -1.57 -9.94 -6.87
CA ASN A 135 -1.61 -10.84 -8.03
C ASN A 135 -0.33 -10.83 -8.85
N SER A 136 0.62 -9.95 -8.54
CA SER A 136 1.89 -9.88 -9.27
C SER A 136 2.80 -11.05 -8.90
N ASP A 137 3.53 -11.58 -9.89
CA ASP A 137 4.60 -12.56 -9.64
C ASP A 137 5.72 -12.00 -8.76
N LYS A 138 5.87 -10.68 -8.71
CA LYS A 138 6.84 -10.00 -7.85
C LYS A 138 6.40 -9.93 -6.38
N PHE A 139 5.15 -10.27 -6.05
CA PHE A 139 4.61 -10.22 -4.69
C PHE A 139 5.47 -10.99 -3.69
N VAL A 140 6.00 -12.15 -4.11
CA VAL A 140 6.86 -12.99 -3.28
C VAL A 140 8.14 -12.28 -2.82
N ASN A 141 8.56 -11.20 -3.49
CA ASN A 141 9.75 -10.42 -3.14
C ASN A 141 9.45 -9.25 -2.19
N LEU A 142 8.19 -9.04 -1.81
CA LEU A 142 7.79 -7.93 -0.93
C LEU A 142 8.48 -8.06 0.43
N GLN A 143 9.06 -6.96 0.92
CA GLN A 143 9.72 -6.94 2.23
C GLN A 143 8.72 -7.22 3.36
N ALA A 144 9.12 -8.04 4.34
CA ALA A 144 8.26 -8.45 5.45
C ALA A 144 7.59 -7.27 6.20
N PRO A 145 8.24 -6.11 6.44
CA PRO A 145 7.59 -4.96 7.07
C PRO A 145 6.48 -4.34 6.22
N LEU A 146 6.62 -4.33 4.89
CA LEU A 146 5.57 -3.85 3.97
C LEU A 146 4.38 -4.79 3.97
N LEU A 147 4.61 -6.10 3.93
CA LEU A 147 3.52 -7.08 4.04
C LEU A 147 2.76 -6.90 5.36
N GLU A 148 3.49 -6.75 6.47
CA GLU A 148 2.91 -6.52 7.79
C GLU A 148 2.03 -5.26 7.83
N LEU A 149 2.47 -4.20 7.17
CA LEU A 149 1.72 -2.94 7.05
C LEU A 149 0.38 -3.14 6.34
N PHE A 150 0.35 -3.89 5.23
CA PHE A 150 -0.89 -4.19 4.53
C PHE A 150 -1.81 -5.10 5.36
N LEU A 151 -1.27 -6.11 6.03
CA LEU A 151 -2.08 -7.04 6.81
C LEU A 151 -2.72 -6.37 8.05
N LYS A 152 -2.09 -5.35 8.61
CA LYS A 152 -2.66 -4.55 9.72
C LYS A 152 -3.84 -3.68 9.31
N ARG A 153 -3.98 -3.36 8.02
CA ARG A 153 -5.00 -2.44 7.51
C ARG A 153 -6.37 -3.09 7.43
N ASN A 154 -7.39 -2.34 7.84
CA ASN A 154 -8.80 -2.76 7.79
C ASN A 154 -9.49 -2.40 6.47
N ASP A 155 -8.84 -1.55 5.66
CA ASP A 155 -9.30 -1.08 4.35
C ASP A 155 -8.61 -1.79 3.18
N LEU A 156 -7.85 -2.85 3.43
CA LEU A 156 -7.33 -3.74 2.39
C LEU A 156 -8.51 -4.51 1.76
N PHE A 157 -8.86 -4.17 0.53
CA PHE A 157 -10.03 -4.67 -0.19
C PHE A 157 -9.80 -6.06 -0.81
N MET A 158 -9.59 -7.06 0.03
CA MET A 158 -9.28 -8.44 -0.35
C MET A 158 -10.02 -9.42 0.57
N ASP A 159 -10.58 -10.49 0.00
CA ASP A 159 -11.26 -11.52 0.78
C ASP A 159 -10.23 -12.20 1.71
N GLU A 160 -10.60 -12.48 2.97
CA GLU A 160 -9.64 -12.92 3.98
C GLU A 160 -8.92 -14.21 3.58
N ILE A 161 -9.60 -15.08 2.83
CA ILE A 161 -9.00 -16.29 2.28
C ILE A 161 -7.90 -15.98 1.26
N GLU A 162 -8.09 -14.98 0.39
CA GLU A 162 -7.08 -14.55 -0.58
C GLU A 162 -5.86 -13.95 0.14
N VAL A 163 -6.08 -13.26 1.27
CA VAL A 163 -4.99 -12.76 2.11
C VAL A 163 -4.18 -13.90 2.71
N TRP A 164 -4.85 -14.93 3.25
CA TRP A 164 -4.19 -16.13 3.77
C TRP A 164 -3.38 -16.85 2.70
N GLU A 165 -3.98 -17.14 1.53
CA GLU A 165 -3.30 -17.81 0.41
C GLU A 165 -2.09 -16.99 -0.08
N SER A 166 -2.22 -15.67 -0.14
CA SER A 166 -1.12 -14.77 -0.50
C SER A 166 0.02 -14.81 0.52
N LEU A 167 -0.28 -14.71 1.82
CA LEU A 167 0.71 -14.81 2.89
C LEU A 167 1.46 -16.15 2.83
N LEU A 168 0.75 -17.25 2.60
CA LEU A 168 1.35 -18.58 2.47
C LEU A 168 2.26 -18.65 1.24
N LYS A 169 1.79 -18.18 0.07
CA LYS A 169 2.59 -18.09 -1.16
C LYS A 169 3.88 -17.30 -0.95
N TRP A 170 3.79 -16.15 -0.28
CA TRP A 170 4.95 -15.33 0.07
C TRP A 170 5.91 -16.09 0.99
N CYS A 171 5.41 -16.70 2.07
CA CYS A 171 6.23 -17.42 3.04
C CYS A 171 7.00 -18.58 2.40
N LEU A 172 6.33 -19.40 1.58
CA LEU A 172 6.95 -20.56 0.94
C LEU A 172 8.00 -20.14 -0.10
N ALA A 173 7.77 -19.04 -0.82
CA ALA A 173 8.75 -18.49 -1.75
C ALA A 173 10.00 -17.97 -1.02
N GLN A 174 9.85 -17.32 0.13
CA GLN A 174 10.98 -16.88 0.97
C GLN A 174 11.82 -18.05 1.49
N LEU A 175 11.20 -19.21 1.72
CA LEU A 175 11.88 -20.41 2.19
C LEU A 175 12.36 -21.35 1.07
N ILE A 176 12.02 -21.04 -0.19
CA ILE A 176 12.28 -21.86 -1.38
C ILE A 176 11.67 -23.27 -1.20
N MET A 177 10.37 -23.31 -0.91
CA MET A 177 9.64 -24.54 -0.61
C MET A 177 8.45 -24.75 -1.54
N GLU A 178 8.15 -26.02 -1.83
CA GLU A 178 6.93 -26.42 -2.53
C GLU A 178 5.71 -26.28 -1.61
N ASN A 179 4.58 -25.86 -2.19
CA ASN A 179 3.30 -25.79 -1.50
C ASN A 179 2.62 -27.18 -1.46
N ASP A 180 3.19 -28.08 -0.67
CA ASP A 180 2.66 -29.43 -0.46
C ASP A 180 2.89 -29.87 1.00
N PRO A 181 1.89 -29.66 1.88
CA PRO A 181 1.98 -30.03 3.29
C PRO A 181 2.33 -31.50 3.54
N THR A 182 2.03 -32.39 2.59
CA THR A 182 2.30 -33.84 2.74
C THR A 182 3.78 -34.19 2.62
N LYS A 183 4.58 -33.31 2.00
CA LYS A 183 6.02 -33.51 1.80
C LYS A 183 6.88 -32.86 2.88
N TRP A 184 6.33 -32.00 3.72
CA TRP A 184 7.10 -31.26 4.71
C TRP A 184 7.55 -32.16 5.86
N ASN A 185 8.82 -32.05 6.25
CA ASN A 185 9.32 -32.69 7.45
C ASN A 185 9.15 -31.77 8.69
N LYS A 186 9.56 -32.22 9.88
CA LYS A 186 9.43 -31.42 11.11
C LYS A 186 10.25 -30.12 11.11
N ASP A 187 11.42 -30.12 10.48
CA ASP A 187 12.26 -28.92 10.37
C ASP A 187 11.62 -27.89 9.43
N ASP A 188 11.13 -28.36 8.29
CA ASP A 188 10.35 -27.57 7.32
C ASP A 188 9.17 -26.88 7.99
N MET A 189 8.36 -27.63 8.74
CA MET A 189 7.21 -27.08 9.49
C MET A 189 7.66 -26.01 10.49
N THR A 190 8.74 -26.27 11.23
CA THR A 190 9.28 -25.31 12.23
C THR A 190 9.75 -24.00 11.56
N ARG A 191 10.34 -24.09 10.36
CA ARG A 191 10.77 -22.92 9.58
C ARG A 191 9.57 -22.10 9.08
N ILE A 192 8.54 -22.76 8.57
CA ILE A 192 7.30 -22.11 8.12
C ILE A 192 6.59 -21.44 9.30
N GLU A 193 6.41 -22.17 10.41
CA GLU A 193 5.78 -21.64 11.63
C GLU A 193 6.49 -20.37 12.11
N ARG A 194 7.82 -20.40 12.21
CA ARG A 194 8.61 -19.24 12.62
C ARG A 194 8.45 -18.03 11.68
N SER A 195 8.38 -18.28 10.38
CA SER A 195 8.19 -17.22 9.37
C SER A 195 6.80 -16.59 9.45
N LEU A 196 5.77 -17.42 9.65
CA LEU A 196 4.37 -16.97 9.73
C LEU A 196 4.00 -16.37 11.09
N HIS A 197 4.69 -16.75 12.17
CA HIS A 197 4.32 -16.43 13.56
C HIS A 197 3.87 -14.98 13.77
N LYS A 198 4.61 -14.00 13.25
CA LYS A 198 4.28 -12.58 13.43
C LYS A 198 3.08 -12.10 12.60
N PHE A 199 2.70 -12.85 11.58
CA PHE A 199 1.62 -12.52 10.65
C PHE A 199 0.31 -13.24 10.98
N ILE A 200 0.36 -14.42 11.62
CA ILE A 200 -0.84 -15.18 12.01
C ILE A 200 -1.87 -14.32 12.78
N PRO A 201 -1.49 -13.49 13.78
CA PRO A 201 -2.44 -12.63 14.48
C PRO A 201 -3.06 -11.52 13.63
N LEU A 202 -2.52 -11.26 12.44
CA LEU A 202 -3.00 -10.24 11.50
C LEU A 202 -4.03 -10.80 10.50
N ILE A 203 -4.22 -12.12 10.48
CA ILE A 203 -5.22 -12.79 9.66
C ILE A 203 -6.51 -12.92 10.48
N ARG A 204 -7.63 -12.48 9.91
CA ARG A 204 -8.96 -12.52 10.51
C ARG A 204 -9.64 -13.85 10.21
N PHE A 205 -9.06 -14.96 10.66
CA PHE A 205 -9.51 -16.31 10.32
C PHE A 205 -11.02 -16.56 10.49
N TYR A 206 -11.68 -15.88 11.43
CA TYR A 206 -13.13 -15.97 11.65
C TYR A 206 -13.99 -15.39 10.51
N ASP A 207 -13.40 -14.58 9.63
CA ASP A 207 -14.03 -14.05 8.41
C ASP A 207 -13.87 -14.99 7.21
N ILE A 208 -13.15 -16.12 7.37
CA ILE A 208 -13.02 -17.15 6.35
C ILE A 208 -14.23 -18.09 6.45
N GLY A 209 -14.91 -18.35 5.33
CA GLY A 209 -16.05 -19.26 5.29
C GLY A 209 -15.67 -20.71 5.64
N PRO A 210 -16.61 -21.53 6.16
CA PRO A 210 -16.31 -22.89 6.62
C PRO A 210 -15.73 -23.80 5.53
N THR A 211 -16.18 -23.65 4.28
CA THR A 211 -15.65 -24.39 3.12
C THR A 211 -14.18 -24.05 2.88
N ASP A 212 -13.85 -22.77 2.79
CA ASP A 212 -12.47 -22.32 2.58
C ASP A 212 -11.58 -22.65 3.77
N PHE A 213 -12.09 -22.50 5.00
CA PHE A 213 -11.37 -22.93 6.20
C PHE A 213 -10.97 -24.41 6.09
N PHE A 214 -11.92 -25.30 5.78
CA PHE A 214 -11.64 -26.73 5.74
C PHE A 214 -10.64 -27.11 4.63
N TYR A 215 -10.80 -26.59 3.41
CA TYR A 215 -9.97 -26.99 2.27
C TYR A 215 -8.67 -26.20 2.09
N LYS A 216 -8.57 -24.99 2.66
CA LYS A 216 -7.43 -24.09 2.37
C LYS A 216 -6.70 -23.61 3.61
N VAL A 217 -7.28 -23.69 4.80
CA VAL A 217 -6.62 -23.33 6.07
C VAL A 217 -6.27 -24.58 6.86
N TYR A 218 -7.23 -25.48 7.08
CA TYR A 218 -7.08 -26.65 7.95
C TYR A 218 -6.04 -27.67 7.43
N ASN A 219 -5.80 -27.71 6.12
CA ASN A 219 -4.71 -28.49 5.52
C ASN A 219 -3.32 -28.08 6.02
N TYR A 220 -3.19 -26.89 6.61
CA TYR A 220 -1.98 -26.32 7.18
C TYR A 220 -2.02 -26.27 8.71
N LYS A 221 -2.90 -27.04 9.36
CA LYS A 221 -3.06 -27.04 10.82
C LYS A 221 -1.77 -27.29 11.61
N ASP A 222 -0.84 -28.05 11.05
CA ASP A 222 0.41 -28.44 11.73
C ASP A 222 1.43 -27.29 11.80
N ILE A 223 1.25 -26.22 10.99
CA ILE A 223 2.08 -25.00 11.03
C ILE A 223 1.36 -23.82 11.69
N LEU A 224 0.14 -24.04 12.21
CA LEU A 224 -0.69 -23.05 12.88
C LEU A 224 -0.76 -23.35 14.39
N PRO A 225 -0.94 -22.32 15.25
CA PRO A 225 -1.12 -22.55 16.68
C PRO A 225 -2.30 -23.49 16.96
N GLN A 226 -2.07 -24.51 17.81
CA GLN A 226 -3.09 -25.53 18.09
C GLN A 226 -4.38 -24.94 18.69
N ASP A 227 -4.24 -23.97 19.60
CA ASP A 227 -5.37 -23.27 20.21
C ASP A 227 -6.22 -22.55 19.15
N LEU A 228 -5.56 -21.91 18.16
CA LEU A 228 -6.25 -21.24 17.06
C LEU A 228 -7.05 -22.24 16.22
N ILE A 229 -6.46 -23.37 15.85
CA ILE A 229 -7.15 -24.40 15.06
C ILE A 229 -8.35 -24.96 15.83
N HIS A 230 -8.20 -25.23 17.12
CA HIS A 230 -9.28 -25.71 17.97
C HIS A 230 -10.44 -24.71 18.04
N ASP A 231 -10.13 -23.43 18.26
CA ASP A 231 -11.13 -22.36 18.33
C ASP A 231 -11.87 -22.16 17.00
N LEU A 232 -11.15 -22.23 15.87
CA LEU A 232 -11.76 -22.11 14.54
C LEU A 232 -12.64 -23.32 14.20
N LEU A 233 -12.22 -24.53 14.57
CA LEU A 233 -13.05 -25.74 14.42
C LEU A 233 -14.35 -25.62 15.21
N GLU A 234 -14.26 -25.21 16.48
CA GLU A 234 -15.46 -25.00 17.31
C GLU A 234 -16.36 -23.92 16.72
N PHE A 235 -15.79 -22.80 16.26
CA PHE A 235 -16.54 -21.72 15.64
C PHE A 235 -17.33 -22.15 14.39
N HIS A 236 -16.74 -22.99 13.54
CA HIS A 236 -17.41 -23.44 12.31
C HIS A 236 -18.38 -24.61 12.52
N VAL A 237 -18.18 -25.44 13.56
CA VAL A 237 -19.01 -26.63 13.81
C VAL A 237 -20.18 -26.34 14.76
N VAL A 238 -19.98 -25.47 15.76
CA VAL A 238 -20.99 -25.18 16.79
C VAL A 238 -21.87 -24.00 16.34
N PRO A 239 -23.20 -24.18 16.22
CA PRO A 239 -24.10 -23.10 15.82
C PRO A 239 -24.06 -21.91 16.79
N ASN A 240 -24.10 -20.69 16.25
CA ASN A 240 -24.12 -19.42 17.00
C ASN A 240 -22.92 -19.19 17.92
N MET A 241 -21.81 -19.90 17.69
CA MET A 241 -20.58 -19.67 18.44
C MET A 241 -20.00 -18.28 18.10
N LYS A 242 -19.47 -17.61 19.12
CA LYS A 242 -18.79 -16.32 18.95
C LYS A 242 -17.28 -16.52 18.97
N PRO A 243 -16.50 -15.67 18.28
CA PRO A 243 -15.06 -15.71 18.39
C PRO A 243 -14.60 -15.53 19.85
N LYS A 244 -13.65 -16.35 20.30
CA LYS A 244 -13.15 -16.33 21.69
C LYS A 244 -12.07 -15.27 21.93
N ILE A 245 -11.43 -14.80 20.87
CA ILE A 245 -10.31 -13.86 20.91
C ILE A 245 -10.81 -12.47 20.49
N ASN A 246 -10.14 -11.40 20.92
CA ASN A 246 -10.31 -10.08 20.32
C ASN A 246 -9.86 -10.13 18.86
N VAL A 247 -10.78 -10.47 17.96
CA VAL A 247 -10.53 -10.53 16.52
C VAL A 247 -10.43 -9.10 15.99
N PRO A 248 -9.44 -8.78 15.15
CA PRO A 248 -9.46 -7.54 14.39
C PRO A 248 -10.80 -7.42 13.64
N PRO A 249 -11.35 -6.21 13.47
CA PRO A 249 -12.58 -6.05 12.71
C PRO A 249 -12.38 -6.55 11.27
N PRO A 250 -13.44 -7.06 10.61
CA PRO A 250 -13.34 -7.57 9.26
C PRO A 250 -12.69 -6.57 8.30
N ARG A 251 -11.82 -7.07 7.41
CA ARG A 251 -11.33 -6.26 6.29
C ARG A 251 -12.52 -5.96 5.42
N LYS A 252 -12.86 -4.67 5.34
CA LYS A 252 -14.11 -4.29 4.69
C LYS A 252 -13.99 -4.53 3.20
N ARG A 253 -14.88 -5.36 2.67
CA ARG A 253 -15.33 -5.19 1.31
C ARG A 253 -16.19 -3.91 1.30
N ILE A 254 -15.60 -2.74 1.03
CA ILE A 254 -16.41 -1.61 0.56
C ILE A 254 -17.00 -2.12 -0.75
N LEU A 255 -18.27 -2.53 -0.68
CA LEU A 255 -19.09 -2.98 -1.79
C LEU A 255 -18.57 -2.37 -3.10
N ASN A 256 -18.39 -3.20 -4.13
CA ASN A 256 -18.15 -2.81 -5.53
C ASN A 256 -19.32 -1.99 -6.12
N LEU A 257 -19.87 -1.08 -5.34
CA LEU A 257 -20.71 0.02 -5.71
C LEU A 257 -19.80 1.01 -6.43
N ASN A 258 -19.45 0.68 -7.67
CA ASN A 258 -19.10 1.70 -8.65
C ASN A 258 -20.39 2.48 -8.94
N LEU A 259 -20.76 3.33 -7.98
CA LEU A 259 -21.83 4.31 -8.09
C LEU A 259 -21.27 5.34 -9.06
N ASP A 260 -21.44 5.09 -10.35
CA ASP A 260 -21.19 6.08 -11.40
C ASP A 260 -22.26 7.19 -11.28
N SER A 261 -22.24 7.90 -10.14
CA SER A 261 -23.27 8.81 -9.68
C SER A 261 -22.61 10.05 -9.09
N ASN A 262 -23.01 11.21 -9.60
CA ASN A 262 -22.59 12.50 -9.06
C ASN A 262 -23.37 12.90 -7.79
N ILE A 263 -24.48 12.22 -7.50
CA ILE A 263 -25.40 12.54 -6.38
C ILE A 263 -25.19 11.59 -5.21
N ILE A 264 -25.09 10.28 -5.48
CA ILE A 264 -24.95 9.25 -4.45
C ILE A 264 -23.47 8.87 -4.31
N GLN A 265 -22.87 9.28 -3.21
CA GLN A 265 -21.49 8.95 -2.83
C GLN A 265 -21.46 7.77 -1.84
N LEU A 266 -20.30 7.14 -1.67
CA LEU A 266 -20.10 5.98 -0.78
C LEU A 266 -20.50 6.25 0.67
N ASN A 267 -20.36 7.49 1.16
CA ASN A 267 -20.78 7.89 2.50
C ASN A 267 -22.31 7.91 2.71
N HIS A 268 -23.10 7.88 1.64
CA HIS A 268 -24.57 7.82 1.72
C HIS A 268 -25.11 6.39 1.86
N ILE A 269 -24.33 5.37 1.52
CA ILE A 269 -24.80 3.97 1.57
C ILE A 269 -25.22 3.51 2.97
N PRO A 270 -24.49 3.82 4.06
CA PRO A 270 -24.93 3.45 5.41
C PRO A 270 -26.19 4.19 5.86
N LEU A 271 -26.37 5.42 5.36
CA LEU A 271 -27.58 6.22 5.59
C LEU A 271 -28.79 5.47 5.03
N PHE A 272 -28.68 4.99 3.78
CA PHE A 272 -29.74 4.23 3.13
C PHE A 272 -30.03 2.92 3.83
N ALA A 273 -28.99 2.17 4.22
CA ALA A 273 -29.14 0.95 5.01
C ALA A 273 -29.91 1.21 6.31
N SER A 274 -29.58 2.31 7.00
CA SER A 274 -30.26 2.70 8.25
C SER A 274 -31.72 3.04 8.01
N TRP A 275 -32.03 3.72 6.90
CA TRP A 275 -33.40 4.07 6.52
C TRP A 275 -34.26 2.88 6.12
N ILE A 276 -33.70 1.88 5.43
CA ILE A 276 -34.42 0.64 5.06
C ILE A 276 -34.98 -0.05 6.30
N ASP A 277 -34.16 -0.17 7.35
CA ASP A 277 -34.57 -0.77 8.64
C ASP A 277 -35.28 0.20 9.59
N ARG A 278 -35.58 1.43 9.14
CA ARG A 278 -36.22 2.51 9.93
C ARG A 278 -35.47 2.81 11.23
N LYS A 279 -34.15 2.78 11.18
CA LYS A 279 -33.25 3.12 12.30
C LYS A 279 -32.73 4.55 12.16
N GLU A 280 -32.11 5.05 13.22
CA GLU A 280 -31.42 6.34 13.18
C GLU A 280 -30.33 6.33 12.11
N SER A 281 -30.08 7.49 11.49
CA SER A 281 -29.20 7.63 10.32
C SER A 281 -27.74 7.21 10.56
N SER A 282 -27.33 7.04 11.82
CA SER A 282 -26.01 6.56 12.24
C SER A 282 -25.98 5.10 12.71
N TYR A 283 -27.08 4.37 12.58
CA TYR A 283 -27.22 3.00 13.08
C TYR A 283 -26.31 2.03 12.30
N TYR A 284 -26.35 2.11 10.98
CA TYR A 284 -25.37 1.48 10.11
C TYR A 284 -24.29 2.48 9.71
N ASN A 285 -23.09 1.97 9.50
CA ASN A 285 -21.92 2.67 8.98
C ASN A 285 -21.34 1.84 7.84
N ASN A 286 -20.31 2.35 7.15
CA ASN A 286 -19.64 1.65 6.05
C ASN A 286 -18.98 0.31 6.46
N LYS A 287 -19.12 -0.19 7.70
CA LYS A 287 -18.55 -1.44 8.22
C LYS A 287 -19.59 -2.55 8.38
N ASN A 288 -20.87 -2.23 8.54
CA ASN A 288 -21.88 -3.17 9.04
C ASN A 288 -23.20 -3.12 8.26
N ILE A 289 -23.12 -2.75 6.98
CA ILE A 289 -24.28 -2.70 6.08
C ILE A 289 -24.71 -4.15 5.79
N PRO A 290 -25.96 -4.54 6.11
CA PRO A 290 -26.44 -5.91 5.88
C PRO A 290 -26.96 -6.12 4.45
N TYR A 291 -26.82 -5.12 3.57
CA TYR A 291 -27.41 -5.10 2.24
C TYR A 291 -26.34 -4.99 1.15
N ASP A 292 -26.58 -5.69 0.06
CA ASP A 292 -25.90 -5.44 -1.21
C ASP A 292 -26.75 -4.46 -2.04
N PHE A 293 -26.15 -3.33 -2.45
CA PHE A 293 -26.85 -2.34 -3.26
C PHE A 293 -26.49 -2.54 -4.73
N LYS A 294 -27.51 -2.76 -5.55
CA LYS A 294 -27.37 -2.89 -7.00
C LYS A 294 -27.93 -1.65 -7.69
N LEU A 295 -27.14 -1.06 -8.60
CA LEU A 295 -27.62 0.02 -9.47
C LEU A 295 -28.67 -0.54 -10.44
N LEU A 296 -29.92 -0.10 -10.29
CA LEU A 296 -31.03 -0.48 -11.17
C LEU A 296 -31.20 0.49 -12.33
N TYR A 297 -31.03 1.79 -12.08
CA TYR A 297 -31.24 2.85 -13.07
C TYR A 297 -30.28 4.01 -12.85
N ASN A 298 -29.71 4.53 -13.94
CA ASN A 298 -28.86 5.72 -13.96
C ASN A 298 -29.31 6.64 -15.11
N SER A 299 -29.63 7.89 -14.80
CA SER A 299 -30.12 8.86 -15.82
C SER A 299 -29.13 9.16 -16.93
N ASP A 300 -27.82 9.10 -16.64
CA ASP A 300 -26.75 9.39 -17.61
C ASP A 300 -26.55 8.20 -18.57
N ARG A 301 -26.84 6.97 -18.12
CA ARG A 301 -26.73 5.74 -18.92
C ARG A 301 -28.04 5.35 -19.62
N ASP A 302 -29.15 5.41 -18.88
CA ASP A 302 -30.44 4.82 -19.24
C ASP A 302 -31.42 5.90 -19.78
N GLY A 303 -31.06 7.18 -19.66
CA GLY A 303 -31.76 8.34 -20.20
C GLY A 303 -32.75 8.97 -19.20
N PHE A 304 -32.71 10.30 -19.08
CA PHE A 304 -33.49 11.08 -18.11
C PHE A 304 -34.93 11.33 -18.58
N ASN A 305 -35.77 10.29 -18.60
CA ASN A 305 -37.21 10.40 -18.87
C ASN A 305 -38.00 9.30 -18.16
N ALA A 306 -39.32 9.51 -18.00
CA ALA A 306 -40.19 8.59 -17.27
C ALA A 306 -40.33 7.22 -17.97
N GLU A 307 -40.32 7.19 -19.30
CA GLU A 307 -40.43 5.95 -20.07
C GLU A 307 -39.23 5.02 -19.82
N SER A 308 -38.01 5.55 -19.86
CA SER A 308 -36.77 4.85 -19.53
C SER A 308 -36.76 4.31 -18.10
N PHE A 309 -37.28 5.08 -17.14
CA PHE A 309 -37.35 4.67 -15.73
C PHE A 309 -38.31 3.50 -15.53
N HIS A 310 -39.48 3.52 -16.16
CA HIS A 310 -40.51 2.48 -16.02
C HIS A 310 -40.24 1.20 -16.83
N LYS A 311 -39.20 1.19 -17.66
CA LYS A 311 -38.82 0.04 -18.49
C LYS A 311 -37.89 -0.96 -17.78
N ASN A 312 -37.21 -0.53 -16.72
CA ASN A 312 -36.31 -1.35 -15.90
C ASN A 312 -37.01 -1.88 -14.65
#